data_AF-A0A813KMX5-F1
#
_entry.id   AF-A0A813KMX5-F1
#
_cell.length_a   1.000
_cell.length_b   1.000
_cell.length_c   1.000
_cell.angle_alpha   90.00
_cell.angle_beta   90.00
_cell.angle_gamma   90.00
#
_symmetry.space_group_name_H-M   'P 1'
#
loop_
_entity.id
_entity.type
_entity.pdbx_description
1 polymer ?
#
loop_
_entity_poly.entity_id
_entity_poly.type
_entity_poly.pdbx_seq_one_letter_code
_entity_poly.pdbx_strand_id
1 'polypeptide(L)'
;MISAPAVFHFGSDEMRQTVGRSMLLGEKMGCLAITEPFCGSDVAAIRATAQKTPDGKHYMVNGIKKWITEGAYADYFVTPVRTGGSGPKGISLLLIERGEGVETSQMKTTYSACAGTAMVLFNDVKVPVSNLMGKEDEGFKLVMYNFNHERQGPANTRSHSQTIKMEQTTVVCCCSICFLCCFHHV
;
A
#
# COMPACT_ATOMS: atom_id res chain seq x y z
N MET A 1 2.39 6.49 -5.40
CA MET A 1 2.39 5.01 -5.45
C MET A 1 3.20 4.46 -4.28
N ILE A 2 2.52 3.79 -3.36
CA ILE A 2 3.11 3.31 -2.11
C ILE A 2 3.90 2.00 -2.27
N SER A 3 3.55 1.19 -3.28
CA SER A 3 4.17 -0.11 -3.53
C SER A 3 5.40 -0.09 -4.45
N ALA A 4 5.69 1.03 -5.11
CA ALA A 4 6.80 1.13 -6.07
C ALA A 4 8.18 0.76 -5.46
N PRO A 5 8.55 1.22 -4.24
CA PRO A 5 9.82 0.83 -3.62
C PRO A 5 9.95 -0.68 -3.43
N ALA A 6 8.86 -1.38 -3.09
CA ALA A 6 8.87 -2.83 -2.93
C ALA A 6 9.25 -3.54 -4.24
N VAL A 7 8.66 -3.11 -5.35
CA VAL A 7 8.93 -3.68 -6.69
C VAL A 7 10.37 -3.41 -7.12
N PHE A 8 10.89 -2.20 -6.90
CA PHE A 8 12.26 -1.84 -7.30
C PHE A 8 13.34 -2.46 -6.43
N HIS A 9 13.10 -2.66 -5.14
CA HIS A 9 14.11 -3.23 -4.24
C HIS A 9 14.05 -4.77 -4.17
N PHE A 10 12.87 -5.37 -4.30
CA PHE A 10 12.68 -6.80 -4.03
C PHE A 10 12.14 -7.60 -5.21
N GLY A 11 11.70 -6.93 -6.28
CA GLY A 11 11.28 -7.59 -7.52
C GLY A 11 12.47 -8.16 -8.30
N SER A 12 12.20 -9.23 -9.05
CA SER A 12 13.12 -9.76 -10.06
C SER A 12 13.44 -8.71 -11.13
N ASP A 13 14.50 -8.92 -11.91
CA ASP A 13 14.85 -8.00 -13.00
C ASP A 13 13.70 -7.87 -14.01
N GLU A 14 13.02 -8.97 -14.31
CA GLU A 14 11.86 -9.00 -15.19
C GLU A 14 10.69 -8.19 -14.62
N MET A 15 10.38 -8.36 -13.32
CA MET A 15 9.33 -7.60 -12.64
C MET A 15 9.64 -6.10 -12.63
N ARG A 16 10.91 -5.72 -12.41
CA ARG A 16 11.33 -4.31 -12.46
C ARG A 16 11.16 -3.70 -13.85
N GLN A 17 11.51 -4.45 -14.90
CA GLN A 17 11.41 -3.97 -16.28
C GLN A 17 9.97 -3.88 -16.80
N THR A 18 9.09 -4.78 -16.36
CA THR A 18 7.70 -4.84 -16.81
C THR A 18 6.78 -4.04 -15.90
N VAL A 19 6.61 -4.49 -14.66
CA VAL A 19 5.74 -3.90 -13.64
C VAL A 19 6.28 -2.55 -13.21
N GLY A 20 7.57 -2.47 -12.87
CA GLY A 20 8.20 -1.21 -12.45
C GLY A 20 8.10 -0.12 -13.51
N ARG A 21 8.32 -0.46 -14.78
CA ARG A 21 8.16 0.48 -15.90
C ARG A 21 6.71 0.94 -16.07
N SER A 22 5.75 0.02 -16.07
CA SER A 22 4.32 0.34 -16.23
C SER A 22 3.83 1.28 -15.11
N MET A 23 4.32 1.05 -13.89
CA MET A 23 4.06 1.91 -12.74
C MET A 23 4.67 3.31 -12.94
N LEU A 24 5.94 3.40 -13.36
CA LEU A 24 6.61 4.70 -13.58
C LEU A 24 5.96 5.54 -14.68
N LEU A 25 5.41 4.90 -15.72
CA LEU A 25 4.67 5.55 -16.80
C LEU A 25 3.25 5.96 -16.40
N GLY A 26 2.76 5.51 -15.23
CA GLY A 26 1.40 5.76 -14.76
C GLY A 26 0.32 4.97 -15.53
N GLU A 27 0.71 3.98 -16.32
CA GLU A 27 -0.22 3.12 -17.08
C GLU A 27 -0.94 2.15 -16.17
N LYS A 28 -0.26 1.70 -15.10
CA LYS A 28 -0.80 0.77 -14.11
C LYS A 28 -0.53 1.25 -12.70
N MET A 29 -1.51 1.07 -11.83
CA MET A 29 -1.45 1.49 -10.43
C MET A 29 -1.11 0.32 -9.52
N GLY A 30 -0.23 0.57 -8.55
CA GLY A 30 0.14 -0.43 -7.55
C GLY A 30 -0.22 0.03 -6.14
N CYS A 31 -0.74 -0.89 -5.33
CA CYS A 31 -1.00 -0.67 -3.91
C CYS A 31 -0.31 -1.71 -3.02
N LEU A 32 -0.17 -1.35 -1.74
CA LEU A 32 0.37 -2.23 -0.71
C LEU A 32 -0.77 -2.79 0.15
N ALA A 33 -1.03 -4.09 0.05
CA ALA A 33 -2.19 -4.77 0.62
C ALA A 33 -1.83 -5.61 1.85
N ILE A 34 -1.42 -4.96 2.95
CA ILE A 34 -0.92 -5.66 4.15
C ILE A 34 -2.04 -5.95 5.15
N THR A 35 -2.72 -4.89 5.61
CA THR A 35 -3.63 -4.92 6.75
C THR A 35 -4.84 -5.82 6.49
N GLU A 36 -5.26 -6.56 7.51
CA GLU A 36 -6.40 -7.46 7.47
C GLU A 36 -7.45 -7.06 8.52
N PRO A 37 -8.71 -7.50 8.38
CA PRO A 37 -9.74 -7.24 9.40
C PRO A 37 -9.34 -7.68 10.82
N PHE A 38 -8.52 -8.73 10.93
CA PHE A 38 -8.11 -9.33 12.20
C PHE A 38 -6.70 -8.90 12.66
N CYS A 39 -5.97 -8.18 11.82
CA CYS A 39 -4.53 -7.94 11.98
C CYS A 39 -4.17 -6.55 11.44
N GLY A 40 -3.86 -5.63 12.36
CA GLY A 40 -3.42 -4.27 12.06
C GLY A 40 -1.96 -4.06 12.45
N SER A 41 -1.72 -3.76 13.73
CA SER A 41 -0.38 -3.50 14.26
C SER A 41 0.53 -4.74 14.29
N ASP A 42 -0.05 -5.93 14.48
CA ASP A 42 0.69 -7.19 14.53
C ASP A 42 0.72 -7.89 13.17
N VAL A 43 1.59 -7.45 12.27
CA VAL A 43 1.71 -8.00 10.91
C VAL A 43 2.13 -9.48 10.88
N ALA A 44 2.69 -10.03 11.97
CA ALA A 44 3.04 -11.45 12.01
C ALA A 44 1.80 -12.36 12.05
N ALA A 45 0.65 -11.82 12.46
CA ALA A 45 -0.62 -12.53 12.66
C ALA A 45 -1.55 -12.54 11.43
N ILE A 46 -1.09 -12.13 10.25
CA ILE A 46 -1.89 -12.17 9.00
C ILE A 46 -2.49 -13.56 8.75
N ARG A 47 -3.63 -13.67 8.10
CA ARG A 47 -4.33 -14.94 7.84
C ARG A 47 -4.46 -15.26 6.36
N ALA A 48 -4.22 -14.29 5.47
CA ALA A 48 -4.14 -14.58 4.04
C ALA A 48 -3.09 -15.67 3.79
N THR A 49 -3.47 -16.72 3.07
CA THR A 49 -2.63 -17.87 2.77
C THR A 49 -2.26 -17.93 1.30
N ALA A 50 -1.13 -18.55 1.01
CA ALA A 50 -0.70 -18.88 -0.34
C ALA A 50 -0.15 -20.30 -0.35
N GLN A 51 -0.83 -21.21 -1.04
CA GLN A 51 -0.41 -22.61 -1.15
C GLN A 51 0.11 -22.89 -2.54
N LYS A 52 1.25 -23.58 -2.67
CA LYS A 52 1.75 -23.99 -3.98
C LYS A 52 0.81 -25.02 -4.60
N THR A 53 0.50 -24.85 -5.87
CA THR A 53 -0.17 -25.88 -6.67
C THR A 53 0.70 -27.14 -6.74
N PRO A 54 0.12 -28.34 -6.95
CA PRO A 54 0.88 -29.58 -7.13
C PRO A 54 1.97 -29.49 -8.20
N ASP A 55 1.74 -28.68 -9.23
CA ASP A 55 2.70 -28.46 -10.33
C ASP A 55 3.91 -27.59 -9.92
N GLY A 56 3.88 -26.98 -8.74
CA GLY A 56 4.94 -26.10 -8.23
C GLY A 56 5.14 -24.78 -8.99
N LYS A 57 4.29 -24.47 -9.98
CA LYS A 57 4.41 -23.29 -10.85
C LYS A 57 3.63 -22.07 -10.35
N HIS A 58 2.57 -22.29 -9.57
CA HIS A 58 1.70 -21.23 -9.09
C HIS A 58 1.44 -21.34 -7.58
N TYR A 59 1.11 -20.21 -6.98
CA TYR A 59 0.50 -20.08 -5.67
C TYR A 59 -1.01 -19.86 -5.83
N MET A 60 -1.79 -20.57 -5.03
CA MET A 60 -3.22 -20.32 -4.82
C MET A 60 -3.37 -19.42 -3.61
N VAL A 61 -3.78 -18.18 -3.83
CA VAL A 61 -3.88 -17.15 -2.79
C VAL A 61 -5.33 -16.99 -2.35
N ASN A 62 -5.53 -17.05 -1.04
CA ASN A 62 -6.82 -16.85 -0.39
C ASN A 62 -6.68 -15.89 0.78
N GLY A 63 -7.60 -14.94 0.92
CA GLY A 63 -7.61 -14.05 2.07
C GLY A 63 -8.35 -12.74 1.84
N ILE A 64 -8.33 -11.92 2.88
CA ILE A 64 -9.05 -10.65 2.89
C ILE A 64 -8.12 -9.58 3.44
N LYS A 65 -7.96 -8.50 2.67
CA LYS A 65 -7.22 -7.30 3.05
C LYS A 65 -8.19 -6.13 3.23
N LYS A 66 -7.92 -5.27 4.21
CA LYS A 66 -8.81 -4.18 4.60
C LYS A 66 -8.02 -2.87 4.76
N TRP A 67 -8.66 -1.76 4.40
CA TRP A 67 -8.07 -0.42 4.42
C TRP A 67 -6.91 -0.23 3.45
N ILE A 68 -7.03 -0.82 2.26
CA ILE A 68 -5.99 -0.75 1.24
C ILE A 68 -6.18 0.53 0.43
N THR A 69 -5.30 1.50 0.66
CA THR A 69 -5.23 2.77 -0.10
C THR A 69 -4.98 2.48 -1.58
N GLU A 70 -5.69 3.17 -2.47
CA GLU A 70 -5.70 2.93 -3.92
C GLU A 70 -6.22 1.53 -4.35
N GLY A 71 -6.62 0.67 -3.41
CA GLY A 71 -7.05 -0.70 -3.71
C GLY A 71 -8.27 -0.80 -4.61
N ALA A 72 -9.11 0.25 -4.69
CA ALA A 72 -10.22 0.29 -5.63
C ALA A 72 -9.76 0.34 -7.11
N TYR A 73 -8.61 0.95 -7.38
CA TYR A 73 -8.11 1.24 -8.73
C TYR A 73 -6.81 0.51 -9.08
N ALA A 74 -6.15 -0.11 -8.10
CA ALA A 74 -4.87 -0.76 -8.32
C ALA A 74 -4.98 -1.98 -9.24
N ASP A 75 -4.04 -2.10 -10.18
CA ASP A 75 -3.79 -3.26 -11.03
C ASP A 75 -2.86 -4.26 -10.36
N TYR A 76 -1.99 -3.77 -9.47
CA TYR A 76 -0.98 -4.57 -8.78
C TYR A 76 -1.14 -4.48 -7.26
N PHE A 77 -1.22 -5.63 -6.60
CA PHE A 77 -1.33 -5.76 -5.15
C PHE A 77 -0.08 -6.43 -4.59
N VAL A 78 0.78 -5.63 -3.96
CA VAL A 78 1.91 -6.17 -3.19
C VAL A 78 1.36 -6.65 -1.85
N THR A 79 1.33 -7.96 -1.66
CA THR A 79 0.53 -8.59 -0.61
C THR A 79 1.38 -9.57 0.19
N PRO A 80 1.54 -9.39 1.52
CA PRO A 80 2.10 -10.43 2.35
C PRO A 80 1.05 -11.53 2.58
N VAL A 81 1.49 -12.76 2.39
CA VAL A 81 0.70 -13.98 2.48
C VAL A 81 1.47 -15.02 3.28
N ARG A 82 0.76 -15.91 3.95
CA ARG A 82 1.34 -17.02 4.67
C ARG A 82 1.53 -18.21 3.74
N THR A 83 2.79 -18.53 3.47
CA THR A 83 3.23 -19.71 2.70
C THR A 83 3.66 -20.84 3.62
N GLY A 84 4.25 -20.51 4.77
CA GLY A 84 4.82 -21.46 5.72
C GLY A 84 4.09 -21.50 7.06
N GLY A 85 4.88 -21.73 8.12
CA GLY A 85 4.40 -21.88 9.50
C GLY A 85 3.87 -20.60 10.14
N SER A 86 3.54 -20.70 11.44
CA SER A 86 3.09 -19.54 12.21
C SER A 86 4.21 -18.52 12.47
N GLY A 87 3.81 -17.25 12.64
CA GLY A 87 4.73 -16.15 12.96
C GLY A 87 5.44 -15.54 11.75
N PRO A 88 6.46 -14.70 11.99
CA PRO A 88 7.08 -13.87 10.96
C PRO A 88 7.91 -14.66 9.93
N LYS A 89 8.30 -15.90 10.27
CA LYS A 89 9.09 -16.79 9.40
C LYS A 89 8.25 -17.60 8.42
N GLY A 90 6.93 -17.42 8.35
CA GLY A 90 6.06 -18.10 7.40
C GLY A 90 5.41 -17.17 6.39
N ILE A 91 5.86 -15.91 6.34
CA ILE A 91 5.26 -14.86 5.53
C ILE A 91 6.12 -14.63 4.30
N SER A 92 5.51 -14.72 3.14
CA SER A 92 6.10 -14.36 1.84
C SER A 92 5.43 -13.09 1.29
N LEU A 93 6.15 -12.37 0.43
CA LEU A 93 5.64 -11.18 -0.24
C LEU A 93 5.37 -11.53 -1.71
N LEU A 94 4.11 -11.42 -2.14
CA LEU A 94 3.72 -11.71 -3.52
C LEU A 94 3.24 -10.44 -4.24
N LEU A 95 3.55 -10.34 -5.53
CA LEU A 95 2.89 -9.43 -6.44
C LEU A 95 1.68 -10.11 -7.07
N ILE A 96 0.48 -9.67 -6.70
CA ILE A 96 -0.77 -10.20 -7.25
C ILE A 96 -1.30 -9.21 -8.28
N GLU A 97 -1.56 -9.66 -9.50
CA GLU A 97 -2.21 -8.83 -10.51
C GLU A 97 -3.72 -8.88 -10.35
N ARG A 98 -4.41 -7.78 -10.67
CA ARG A 98 -5.87 -7.75 -10.74
C ARG A 98 -6.32 -8.71 -11.84
N GLY A 99 -7.21 -9.63 -11.49
CA GLY A 99 -7.73 -10.63 -12.41
C GLY A 99 -8.83 -11.46 -11.77
N GLU A 100 -9.02 -12.68 -12.28
CA GLU A 100 -10.00 -13.62 -11.74
C GLU A 100 -9.72 -13.94 -10.26
N GLY A 101 -10.79 -13.90 -9.44
CA GLY A 101 -10.71 -14.15 -8.00
C GLY A 101 -10.26 -12.95 -7.16
N VAL A 102 -9.92 -11.80 -7.77
CA VAL A 102 -9.62 -10.56 -7.04
C VAL A 102 -10.86 -9.65 -7.05
N GLU A 103 -11.51 -9.50 -5.90
CA GLU A 103 -12.65 -8.61 -5.75
C GLU A 103 -12.28 -7.40 -4.88
N THR A 104 -12.66 -6.20 -5.32
CA THR A 104 -12.37 -4.96 -4.60
C THR A 104 -13.65 -4.19 -4.30
N SER A 105 -13.88 -3.89 -3.02
CA SER A 105 -15.02 -3.10 -2.56
C SER A 105 -14.54 -1.79 -1.95
N GLN A 106 -14.90 -0.66 -2.56
CA GLN A 106 -14.48 0.66 -2.10
C GLN A 106 -15.17 1.01 -0.78
N MET A 107 -14.37 1.50 0.18
CA MET A 107 -14.81 1.93 1.49
C MET A 107 -14.79 3.45 1.59
N LYS A 108 -15.90 4.03 2.05
CA LYS A 108 -15.92 5.46 2.39
C LYS A 108 -15.17 5.68 3.69
N THR A 109 -14.12 6.50 3.65
CA THR A 109 -13.35 6.90 4.83
C THR A 109 -13.50 8.39 5.07
N THR A 110 -13.44 8.81 6.34
CA THR A 110 -13.44 10.24 6.71
C THR A 110 -12.16 10.95 6.29
N TYR A 111 -11.08 10.19 6.04
CA TYR A 111 -9.78 10.75 5.69
C TYR A 111 -9.78 11.40 4.30
N SER A 112 -10.19 10.65 3.29
CA SER A 112 -10.21 11.14 1.92
C SER A 112 -11.12 10.28 1.05
N ALA A 113 -12.07 10.93 0.37
CA ALA A 113 -12.91 10.27 -0.62
C ALA A 113 -12.13 9.88 -1.88
N CYS A 114 -11.04 10.61 -2.19
CA CYS A 114 -10.24 10.39 -3.39
C CYS A 114 -9.16 9.31 -3.23
N ALA A 115 -8.85 8.90 -2.00
CA ALA A 115 -7.79 7.92 -1.72
C ALA A 115 -8.10 6.49 -2.22
N GLY A 116 -9.34 6.22 -2.65
CA GLY A 116 -9.72 4.92 -3.23
C GLY A 116 -9.53 3.74 -2.26
N THR A 117 -9.63 3.99 -0.95
CA THR A 117 -9.46 2.97 0.07
C THR A 117 -10.48 1.84 -0.13
N ALA A 118 -10.01 0.61 -0.20
CA ALA A 118 -10.87 -0.55 -0.47
C ALA A 118 -10.58 -1.72 0.46
N MET A 119 -11.56 -2.62 0.52
CA MET A 119 -11.40 -4.00 0.95
C MET A 119 -11.08 -4.84 -0.29
N VAL A 120 -10.06 -5.68 -0.20
CA VAL A 120 -9.62 -6.55 -1.29
C VAL A 120 -9.79 -7.99 -0.83
N LEU A 121 -10.56 -8.77 -1.59
CA LEU A 121 -10.78 -10.19 -1.34
C LEU A 121 -10.03 -10.97 -2.41
N PHE A 122 -9.29 -11.98 -1.96
CA PHE A 122 -8.60 -12.94 -2.80
C PHE A 122 -9.30 -14.29 -2.60
N ASN A 123 -9.90 -14.80 -3.68
CA ASN A 123 -10.57 -16.09 -3.71
C ASN A 123 -9.93 -16.97 -4.78
N ASP A 124 -9.14 -17.95 -4.36
CA ASP A 124 -8.43 -18.91 -5.21
C ASP A 124 -7.65 -18.27 -6.38
N VAL A 125 -6.96 -17.17 -6.09
CA VAL A 125 -6.22 -16.41 -7.09
C VAL A 125 -4.94 -17.16 -7.46
N LYS A 126 -4.76 -17.43 -8.75
CA LYS A 126 -3.56 -18.09 -9.30
C LYS A 126 -2.47 -17.06 -9.53
N VAL A 127 -1.36 -17.19 -8.81
CA VAL A 127 -0.22 -16.28 -8.89
C VAL A 127 1.03 -17.07 -9.30
N PRO A 128 1.75 -16.70 -10.37
CA PRO A 128 2.99 -17.37 -10.74
C PRO A 128 4.04 -17.31 -9.63
N VAL A 129 4.85 -18.37 -9.48
CA VAL A 129 5.94 -18.37 -8.48
C VAL A 129 7.00 -17.29 -8.79
N SER A 130 7.12 -16.87 -10.06
CA SER A 130 7.97 -15.73 -10.47
C SER A 130 7.56 -14.39 -9.87
N ASN A 131 6.31 -14.28 -9.39
CA ASN A 131 5.80 -13.07 -8.73
C ASN A 131 6.15 -13.01 -7.23
N LEU A 132 6.90 -13.99 -6.73
CA LEU A 132 7.49 -13.95 -5.39
C LEU A 132 8.59 -12.88 -5.33
N MET A 133 8.42 -11.92 -4.42
CA MET A 133 9.42 -10.91 -4.15
C MET A 133 10.38 -11.38 -3.07
N GLY A 134 11.67 -11.37 -3.38
CA GLY A 134 12.71 -11.87 -2.48
C GLY A 134 12.67 -13.39 -2.34
N LYS A 135 12.77 -13.88 -1.10
CA LYS A 135 12.77 -15.31 -0.77
C LYS A 135 11.47 -15.71 -0.09
N GLU A 136 11.06 -16.94 -0.34
CA GLU A 136 9.94 -17.56 0.37
C GLU A 136 10.20 -17.51 1.88
N ASP A 137 9.16 -17.23 2.66
CA ASP A 137 9.16 -17.17 4.13
C ASP A 137 10.00 -16.03 4.76
N GLU A 138 10.63 -15.17 3.94
CA GLU A 138 11.38 -13.98 4.39
C GLU A 138 10.66 -12.65 4.11
N GLY A 139 9.40 -12.70 3.64
CA GLY A 139 8.59 -11.55 3.27
C GLY A 139 8.31 -10.57 4.43
N PHE A 140 8.28 -11.03 5.67
CA PHE A 140 8.06 -10.16 6.83
C PHE A 140 9.13 -9.05 6.93
N LYS A 141 10.40 -9.38 6.67
CA LYS A 141 11.50 -8.40 6.68
C LYS A 141 11.32 -7.35 5.58
N LEU A 142 10.84 -7.78 4.41
CA LEU A 142 10.60 -6.91 3.26
C LEU A 142 9.44 -5.93 3.53
N VAL A 143 8.39 -6.40 4.22
CA VAL A 143 7.28 -5.55 4.66
C VAL A 143 7.77 -4.49 5.65
N MET A 144 8.57 -4.88 6.64
CA MET A 144 9.14 -3.94 7.60
C MET A 144 10.07 -2.92 6.94
N TYR A 145 10.84 -3.33 5.92
CA TYR A 145 11.66 -2.41 5.14
C TYR A 145 10.81 -1.36 4.41
N ASN A 146 9.72 -1.79 3.76
CA ASN A 146 8.78 -0.86 3.12
C ASN A 146 8.16 0.11 4.12
N PHE A 147 7.74 -0.37 5.29
CA PHE A 147 7.22 0.50 6.34
C PHE A 147 8.21 1.55 6.82
N ASN A 148 9.50 1.22 6.91
CA ASN A 148 10.50 2.22 7.26
C ASN A 148 10.60 3.32 6.20
N HIS A 149 10.52 2.96 4.91
CA HIS A 149 10.48 3.94 3.82
C HIS A 149 9.19 4.78 3.85
N GLU A 150 8.04 4.13 4.00
CA GLU A 150 6.72 4.76 4.11
C GLU A 150 6.54 5.57 5.39
N ARG A 151 7.34 5.37 6.44
CA ARG A 151 7.28 6.20 7.64
C ARG A 151 8.04 7.51 7.45
N GLN A 152 9.04 7.55 6.59
CA GLN A 152 9.80 8.76 6.29
C GLN A 152 9.03 9.71 5.37
N GLY A 153 8.28 9.19 4.39
CA GLY A 153 7.49 10.02 3.46
C GLY A 153 6.49 10.96 4.16
N PRO A 154 5.57 10.46 5.01
CA PRO A 154 4.60 11.25 5.77
C PRO A 154 5.24 12.22 6.75
N ALA A 155 6.44 11.92 7.28
CA ALA A 155 7.14 12.85 8.15
C ALA A 155 7.52 14.14 7.38
N ASN A 156 8.01 13.97 6.15
CA ASN A 156 8.38 15.09 5.29
C ASN A 156 7.17 15.84 4.73
N THR A 157 6.06 15.16 4.41
CA THR A 157 4.85 15.87 3.95
C THR A 157 4.11 16.57 5.09
N ARG A 158 4.16 16.04 6.32
CA ARG A 158 3.59 16.69 7.50
C ARG A 158 4.30 17.99 7.83
N SER A 159 5.63 18.07 7.74
CA SER A 159 6.35 19.34 7.96
C SER A 159 5.90 20.38 6.94
N HIS A 160 5.80 20.03 5.66
CA HIS A 160 5.29 20.92 4.61
C HIS A 160 3.83 21.33 4.85
N SER A 161 2.97 20.38 5.22
CA SER A 161 1.55 20.67 5.51
C SER A 161 1.39 21.58 6.73
N GLN A 162 2.27 21.47 7.73
CA GLN A 162 2.28 22.37 8.87
C GLN A 162 2.80 23.76 8.50
N THR A 163 3.83 23.87 7.65
CA THR A 163 4.27 25.16 7.12
C THR A 163 3.16 25.85 6.34
N ILE A 164 2.47 25.14 5.44
CA ILE A 164 1.35 25.70 4.67
C ILE A 164 0.21 26.13 5.60
N LYS A 165 -0.12 25.31 6.62
CA LYS A 165 -1.15 25.69 7.61
C LYS A 165 -0.72 26.90 8.43
N MET A 166 0.55 27.01 8.81
CA MET A 166 1.07 28.20 9.50
C MET A 166 1.03 29.42 8.58
N GLU A 167 1.47 29.32 7.33
CA GLU A 167 1.38 30.41 6.36
C GLU A 167 -0.07 30.85 6.12
N GLN A 168 -1.00 29.91 5.92
CA GLN A 168 -2.42 30.23 5.80
C GLN A 168 -2.98 30.90 7.07
N THR A 169 -2.55 30.45 8.25
CA THR A 169 -2.96 31.07 9.52
C THR A 169 -2.36 32.47 9.65
N THR A 170 -1.11 32.68 9.26
CA THR A 170 -0.44 33.99 9.27
C THR A 170 -1.07 34.94 8.26
N VAL A 171 -1.43 34.48 7.06
CA VAL A 171 -2.13 35.29 6.04
C VAL A 171 -3.52 35.67 6.54
N VAL A 172 -4.28 34.73 7.12
CA VAL A 172 -5.59 35.03 7.71
C VAL A 172 -5.47 35.99 8.90
N CYS A 173 -4.45 35.82 9.74
CA CYS A 173 -4.20 36.70 10.89
C CYS A 173 -3.78 38.12 10.42
N CYS A 174 -2.92 38.21 9.40
CA CYS A 174 -2.48 39.48 8.81
C CYS A 174 -3.64 40.22 8.11
N CYS A 175 -4.49 39.52 7.36
CA CYS A 175 -5.72 40.09 6.78
C CYS A 175 -6.71 40.55 7.86
N SER A 176 -6.84 39.80 8.97
CA SER A 176 -7.72 40.18 10.09
C SER A 176 -7.20 41.41 10.84
N ILE A 177 -5.87 41.57 10.96
CA ILE A 177 -5.24 42.75 11.56
C ILE A 177 -5.32 43.97 10.64
N CYS A 178 -5.20 43.81 9.32
CA CYS A 178 -5.39 44.91 8.36
C CYS A 178 -6.82 45.48 8.36
N PHE A 179 -7.84 44.64 8.62
CA PHE A 179 -9.22 45.12 8.78
C PHE A 179 -9.41 45.99 10.03
N LEU A 180 -8.62 45.77 11.09
CA LEU A 180 -8.66 46.59 12.31
C LEU A 180 -7.97 47.95 12.15
N CYS A 181 -6.93 48.05 11.30
CA CYS A 181 -6.22 49.31 11.07
C CYS A 181 -6.96 50.30 10.15
N CYS A 182 -7.87 49.85 9.28
CA CYS A 182 -8.63 50.74 8.41
C CYS A 182 -9.79 51.49 9.10
N PHE A 183 -10.10 51.19 10.37
CA PHE A 183 -11.21 51.82 11.11
C PHE A 183 -10.79 52.96 12.06
N HIS A 184 -9.53 53.42 12.04
CA HIS A 184 -9.04 54.49 12.92
C HIS A 184 -8.82 55.86 12.23
N HIS A 185 -9.28 56.04 10.99
CA HIS A 185 -9.23 57.33 10.27
C HIS A 185 -10.56 57.66 9.56
N VAL A 186 -11.65 57.68 10.32
CA VAL A 186 -12.86 58.45 9.99
C VAL A 186 -13.24 59.31 11.18
#